data_AF-A0A2N3PVF7-F1
#
_entry.id   AF-A0A2N3PVF7-F1
#
_cell.length_a   1.000
_cell.length_b   1.000
_cell.length_c   1.000
_cell.angle_alpha   90.00
_cell.angle_beta   90.00
_cell.angle_gamma   90.00
#
_symmetry.space_group_name_H-M   'P 1'
#
loop_
_entity.id
_entity.type
_entity.pdbx_description
1 polymer ?
#
loop_
_entity_poly.entity_id
_entity_poly.type
_entity_poly.pdbx_seq_one_letter_code
_entity_poly.pdbx_strand_id
1 'polypeptide(L)' 'VYLGSAELAAVCALLGRIPTVEEYVARTGVIGEKAKDVYRYMNFDQIESFRTTAELADVI' A
#
# COMPACT_ATOMS: atom_id res chain seq x y z
N VAL A 1 23.01 4.49 2.41
CA VAL A 1 21.73 4.01 1.85
C VAL A 1 21.37 2.73 2.57
N TYR A 2 20.12 2.60 3.01
CA TYR A 2 19.62 1.43 3.74
C TYR A 2 18.45 0.81 2.98
N LEU A 3 18.33 -0.52 3.00
CA LEU A 3 17.15 -1.24 2.49
C LEU A 3 16.15 -1.42 3.64
N GLY A 4 14.88 -1.13 3.38
CA GLY A 4 13.81 -1.23 4.36
C GLY A 4 12.43 -1.26 3.69
N SER A 5 11.38 -1.55 4.47
CA SER A 5 10.00 -1.56 3.97
C SER A 5 9.52 -0.14 3.65
N ALA A 6 8.46 -0.04 2.84
CA ALA A 6 7.81 1.25 2.54
C ALA A 6 7.27 1.93 3.82
N GLU A 7 6.78 1.15 4.78
CA GLU A 7 6.26 1.64 6.05
C GLU A 7 7.36 2.23 6.92
N LEU A 8 8.50 1.54 7.02
CA LEU A 8 9.67 2.05 7.73
C LEU A 8 10.19 3.33 7.07
N ALA A 9 10.25 3.36 5.74
CA ALA A 9 10.64 4.54 4.98
C ALA A 9 9.69 5.73 5.24
N ALA A 10 8.38 5.49 5.31
CA ALA A 10 7.40 6.52 5.64
C ALA A 10 7.58 7.08 7.06
N VAL A 11 7.84 6.22 8.05
CA VAL A 11 8.16 6.65 9.42
C VAL A 11 9.46 7.46 9.46
N CYS A 12 10.51 7.01 8.76
CA CYS A 12 11.77 7.75 8.64
C CYS A 12 11.56 9.13 8.00
N ALA A 13 10.75 9.22 6.94
CA ALA A 13 10.43 10.48 6.27
C ALA A 13 9.69 11.45 7.19
N LEU A 14 8.79 10.93 8.04
CA LEU A 14 8.06 11.74 9.02
C LEU A 14 8.95 12.25 10.16
N LEU A 15 9.90 11.43 10.62
CA LEU A 15 10.77 11.75 11.76
C LEU A 15 12.08 12.47 11.37
N GLY A 16 12.50 12.37 10.12
CA GLY A 16 13.80 12.86 9.64
C GLY A 16 14.99 12.03 10.11
N ARG A 17 14.77 10.85 10.72
CA ARG A 17 15.79 9.91 11.22
C ARG A 17 15.27 8.48 11.27
N ILE A 18 16.16 7.52 11.47
CA ILE A 18 15.77 6.12 11.75
C ILE A 18 15.09 6.09 13.14
N PRO A 19 13.87 5.52 13.26
CA PRO A 19 13.16 5.38 14.53
C PRO A 19 13.77 4.29 15.43
N THR A 20 13.43 4.30 16.72
CA THR A 20 13.55 3.09 17.55
C THR A 20 12.43 2.09 17.23
N VAL A 21 12.55 0.86 17.74
CA VAL A 21 11.52 -0.17 17.53
C VAL A 21 10.18 0.27 18.14
N GLU A 22 10.20 0.89 19.31
CA GLU A 22 9.01 1.36 20.02
C GLU A 22 8.31 2.47 19.23
N GLU A 23 9.08 3.43 18.70
CA GLU A 23 8.56 4.51 17.85
C GLU A 23 7.96 3.97 16.54
N TYR A 24 8.56 2.95 15.95
CA TYR A 24 8.06 2.29 14.75
C TYR A 24 6.73 1.57 15.01
N VAL A 25 6.65 0.75 16.06
CA VAL A 25 5.44 -0.02 16.39
C VAL A 25 4.29 0.91 16.78
N ALA A 26 4.55 1.96 17.54
CA ALA A 26 3.52 2.93 17.94
C ALA A 26 2.88 3.64 16.72
N ARG A 27 3.66 3.88 15.66
CA ARG A 27 3.17 4.56 14.44
C ARG A 27 2.55 3.61 13.42
N THR A 28 3.07 2.40 13.29
CA THR A 28 2.55 1.40 12.34
C THR A 28 1.35 0.62 12.88
N GLY A 29 1.17 0.55 14.21
CA GLY A 29 0.01 -0.11 14.82
C GLY A 29 -1.34 0.43 14.33
N VAL A 30 -1.43 1.73 14.04
CA VAL A 30 -2.64 2.38 13.48
C VAL A 30 -2.97 1.89 12.07
N ILE A 31 -1.96 1.53 11.27
CA ILE A 31 -2.16 0.98 9.91
C ILE A 31 -2.85 -0.39 10.00
N GLY A 32 -2.56 -1.17 11.05
CA GLY A 32 -3.17 -2.47 11.30
C GLY A 32 -4.71 -2.43 11.36
N GLU A 33 -5.30 -1.35 11.89
CA GLU A 33 -6.75 -1.22 12.02
C GLU A 33 -7.46 -1.08 10.67
N LYS A 34 -6.77 -0.55 9.65
CA LYS A 34 -7.29 -0.37 8.28
C LYS A 34 -6.58 -1.25 7.26
N ALA A 35 -5.88 -2.29 7.71
CA ALA A 35 -5.04 -3.14 6.86
C ALA A 35 -5.81 -3.70 5.65
N LYS A 36 -7.08 -4.07 5.82
CA LYS A 36 -7.93 -4.60 4.73
C LYS A 36 -8.18 -3.61 3.60
N ASP A 37 -8.28 -2.33 3.93
CA ASP A 37 -8.52 -1.27 2.94
C ASP A 37 -7.20 -0.80 2.30
N VAL A 38 -6.11 -0.84 3.07
CA VAL A 38 -4.78 -0.40 2.63
C VAL A 38 -4.09 -1.44 1.76
N TYR A 39 -4.07 -2.71 2.15
CA TYR A 39 -3.37 -3.78 1.43
C TYR A 39 -4.30 -4.48 0.43
N ARG A 40 -4.84 -3.72 -0.53
CA ARG A 40 -5.65 -4.25 -1.61
C ARG A 40 -4.81 -4.46 -2.86
N TYR A 41 -4.93 -5.65 -3.45
CA TYR A 41 -4.40 -5.89 -4.79
C TYR A 41 -5.31 -5.26 -5.84
N MET A 42 -4.69 -4.85 -6.95
CA MET A 42 -5.40 -4.33 -8.11
C MET A 42 -5.86 -5.49 -8.99
N ASN A 43 -7.07 -5.98 -8.72
CA ASN A 43 -7.71 -7.03 -9.51
C ASN A 43 -8.48 -6.38 -10.66
N PHE A 44 -7.88 -6.30 -11.85
CA PHE A 44 -8.46 -5.63 -13.01
C PHE A 44 -9.79 -6.24 -13.47
N ASP A 45 -9.97 -7.55 -13.29
CA ASP A 45 -11.20 -8.29 -13.56
C ASP A 45 -12.36 -7.87 -12.64
N GLN A 46 -12.07 -7.21 -11.52
CA GLN A 46 -13.08 -6.73 -10.56
C GLN A 46 -13.39 -5.24 -10.74
N ILE A 47 -12.73 -4.57 -11.68
CA ILE A 47 -12.90 -3.15 -11.96
C ILE A 47 -13.67 -3.00 -13.28
N GLU A 48 -14.88 -2.45 -13.20
CA GLU A 48 -15.81 -2.33 -14.32
C GLU A 48 -15.19 -1.69 -15.58
N SER A 49 -14.45 -0.59 -15.43
CA SER A 49 -13.80 0.08 -16.55
C SER A 49 -12.82 -0.80 -17.31
N PHE A 50 -12.10 -1.70 -16.62
CA PHE A 50 -11.17 -2.63 -17.25
C PHE A 50 -11.90 -3.80 -17.90
N ARG A 51 -12.97 -4.30 -17.28
CA ARG A 51 -13.83 -5.33 -17.89
C ARG A 51 -14.46 -4.86 -19.19
N THR A 52 -15.08 -3.68 -19.19
CA THR A 52 -15.72 -3.13 -20.39
C THR A 52 -14.71 -2.89 -21.50
N THR A 53 -13.50 -2.43 -21.17
CA THR A 53 -12.44 -2.24 -22.17
C THR A 53 -12.00 -3.58 -22.77
N ALA A 54 -11.86 -4.63 -21.96
CA ALA A 54 -11.52 -5.96 -22.45
C ALA A 54 -12.64 -6.56 -23.33
N GLU A 55 -13.89 -6.45 -22.90
CA GLU A 55 -15.05 -6.91 -23.68
C GLU A 55 -15.17 -6.19 -25.04
N LEU A 56 -14.88 -4.88 -25.09
CA LEU A 56 -14.85 -4.13 -26.34
C LEU A 56 -13.70 -4.57 -27.27
N ALA A 57 -12.54 -4.91 -26.71
CA ALA A 57 -11.39 -5.37 -27.49
C ALA A 57 -11.63 -6.75 -28.12
N ASP A 58 -12.37 -7.64 -27.45
CA ASP A 58 -12.70 -8.98 -27.96
C ASP A 58 -13.74 -8.99 -29.10
N VAL A 59 -14.42 -7.86 -29.34
CA VAL A 59 -15.48 -7.72 -30.37
C VAL A 59 -14.92 -7.12 -31.68
N ILE A 60 -13.66 -6.65 -31.69
CA ILE A 60 -12.97 -6.08 -32.86
C ILE A 60 -12.07 -7.13 -33.51
#